data_AF-A0A843HQC5-F1
#
_entry.id   AF-A0A843HQC5-F1
#
_cell.length_a   1.000
_cell.length_b   1.000
_cell.length_c   1.000
_cell.angle_alpha   90.00
_cell.angle_beta   90.00
_cell.angle_gamma   90.00
#
_symmetry.space_group_name_H-M   'P 1'
#
loop_
_entity.id
_entity.type
_entity.pdbx_description
1 polymer ?
#
loop_
_entity_poly.entity_id
_entity_poly.type
_entity_poly.pdbx_seq_one_letter_code
_entity_poly.pdbx_strand_id
1 'polypeptide(L)'
;TFIDLPGILVFKGTDKQKTHVGVYIGNGKVIEAKGHTAGVVISDISDFKYWSMCNLISYSDAILPADPKPTPTPPADSSNGGYTDAEVKAAYDCIRGKYGNGATRKQKLKQAGFDYVRVQGLVNKILQGKF
;
A
#
# COMPACT_ATOMS: atom_id res chain seq x y z
N THR A 1 -10.01 -4.28 26.32
CA THR A 1 -9.76 -2.92 26.87
C THR A 1 -8.83 -2.21 25.91
N PHE A 2 -9.04 -0.92 25.64
CA PHE A 2 -8.14 -0.17 24.76
C PHE A 2 -6.76 -0.05 25.42
N ILE A 3 -5.69 -0.34 24.68
CA ILE A 3 -4.32 -0.31 25.19
C ILE A 3 -3.80 1.12 25.04
N ASP A 4 -3.47 1.77 26.17
CA ASP A 4 -2.88 3.10 26.19
C ASP A 4 -1.37 3.03 25.88
N LEU A 5 -1.04 2.72 24.62
CA LEU A 5 0.34 2.61 24.14
C LEU A 5 0.58 3.55 22.97
N PRO A 6 1.23 4.71 23.17
CA PRO A 6 1.57 5.63 22.09
C PRO A 6 2.36 4.94 20.96
N GLY A 7 2.08 5.34 19.72
CA GLY A 7 2.74 4.81 18.52
C GLY A 7 2.00 3.64 17.84
N ILE A 8 0.93 3.10 18.45
CA ILE A 8 0.12 2.06 17.80
C ILE A 8 -0.81 2.65 16.73
N LEU A 9 -1.11 1.85 15.70
CA LEU A 9 -2.15 2.19 14.74
C LEU A 9 -3.53 1.94 15.36
N VAL A 10 -4.43 2.89 15.12
CA VAL A 10 -5.86 2.74 15.43
C VAL A 10 -6.66 2.75 14.14
N PHE A 11 -7.67 1.88 14.07
CA PHE A 11 -8.48 1.69 12.88
C PHE A 11 -9.95 1.97 13.19
N LYS A 12 -10.61 2.78 12.36
CA LYS A 12 -12.07 2.95 12.38
C LYS A 12 -12.69 2.17 11.23
N GLY A 13 -13.85 1.58 11.49
CA GLY A 13 -14.50 0.70 10.55
C GLY A 13 -15.59 -0.11 11.21
N THR A 14 -16.32 -0.86 10.39
CA THR A 14 -17.10 -2.00 10.85
C THR A 14 -16.18 -3.16 11.17
N ASP A 15 -16.69 -4.25 11.75
CA ASP A 15 -15.91 -5.47 11.96
C ASP A 15 -15.44 -6.10 10.65
N LYS A 16 -16.17 -5.87 9.56
CA LYS A 16 -15.86 -6.41 8.24
C LYS A 16 -14.93 -5.52 7.42
N GLN A 17 -14.88 -4.22 7.70
CA GLN A 17 -14.09 -3.27 6.90
C GLN A 17 -13.56 -2.12 7.75
N LYS A 18 -12.24 -1.98 7.80
CA LYS A 18 -11.56 -0.79 8.33
C LYS A 18 -11.36 0.21 7.19
N THR A 19 -11.88 1.42 7.34
CA THR A 19 -11.90 2.44 6.29
C THR A 19 -11.12 3.70 6.67
N HIS A 20 -10.69 3.81 7.92
CA HIS A 20 -9.89 4.94 8.39
C HIS A 20 -8.79 4.47 9.35
N VAL A 21 -7.65 5.15 9.34
CA VAL A 21 -6.49 4.85 10.17
C VAL A 21 -5.92 6.12 10.79
N GLY A 22 -5.44 6.01 12.02
CA GLY A 22 -4.69 7.06 12.72
C GLY A 22 -3.57 6.47 13.56
N VAL A 23 -2.70 7.34 14.08
CA VAL A 23 -1.61 6.97 15.00
C VAL A 23 -2.01 7.44 16.40
N TYR A 24 -2.15 6.51 17.34
CA TYR A 24 -2.45 6.84 18.72
C TYR A 24 -1.22 7.46 19.40
N ILE A 25 -1.43 8.54 20.16
CA ILE A 25 -0.33 9.30 20.78
C ILE A 25 -0.43 9.35 22.31
N GLY A 26 -1.31 8.55 22.90
CA GLY A 26 -1.53 8.53 24.36
C GLY A 26 -2.68 9.43 24.81
N ASN A 27 -3.11 9.27 26.06
CA ASN A 27 -4.11 10.11 26.71
C ASN A 27 -5.43 10.24 25.91
N GLY A 28 -5.84 9.16 25.23
CA GLY A 28 -7.05 9.16 24.41
C GLY A 28 -6.94 9.96 23.11
N LYS A 29 -5.73 10.33 22.64
CA LYS A 29 -5.54 11.18 21.45
C LYS A 29 -4.94 10.43 20.26
N VAL A 30 -5.29 10.87 19.07
CA VAL A 30 -4.90 10.25 17.78
C VAL A 30 -4.51 11.33 16.79
N ILE A 31 -3.39 11.14 16.08
CA ILE A 31 -3.08 11.87 14.85
C ILE A 31 -3.84 11.22 13.69
N GLU A 32 -4.68 11.99 12.99
CA GLU A 32 -5.49 11.50 11.87
C GLU A 32 -5.55 12.48 10.69
N ALA A 33 -5.88 11.94 9.51
CA ALA A 33 -6.23 12.75 8.34
C ALA A 33 -7.74 13.05 8.33
N LYS A 34 -8.12 14.29 8.65
CA LYS A 34 -9.52 14.74 8.83
C LYS A 34 -10.06 15.43 7.58
N GLY A 35 -10.01 14.72 6.45
CA GLY A 35 -10.41 15.28 5.15
C GLY A 35 -9.56 16.48 4.71
N HIS A 36 -9.93 17.09 3.59
CA HIS A 36 -9.12 18.09 2.89
C HIS A 36 -9.09 19.47 3.55
N THR A 37 -10.15 19.83 4.28
CA THR A 37 -10.27 21.14 4.91
C THR A 37 -9.49 21.23 6.21
N ALA A 38 -9.39 20.12 6.96
CA ALA A 38 -8.68 20.11 8.23
C ALA A 38 -7.25 19.55 8.11
N GLY A 39 -6.97 18.69 7.12
CA GLY A 39 -5.64 18.11 6.93
C GLY A 39 -5.29 17.09 8.02
N VAL A 40 -4.05 17.14 8.52
CA VAL A 40 -3.60 16.28 9.63
C VAL A 40 -3.86 16.98 10.95
N VAL A 41 -4.63 16.34 11.82
CA VAL A 41 -5.05 16.91 13.11
C VAL A 41 -4.80 15.94 14.25
N ILE A 42 -4.84 16.47 15.47
CA ILE A 42 -4.98 15.66 16.68
C ILE A 42 -6.46 15.68 17.09
N SER A 43 -7.05 14.49 17.20
CA SER A 43 -8.43 14.29 17.66
C SER A 43 -8.43 13.46 18.94
N ASP A 44 -9.46 13.64 19.77
CA ASP A 44 -9.79 12.65 20.78
C ASP A 44 -10.32 11.38 20.12
N ILE A 45 -9.99 10.22 20.68
CA ILE A 45 -10.34 8.90 20.13
C ILE A 45 -11.85 8.67 20.09
N SER A 46 -12.60 9.36 20.95
CA SER A 46 -14.06 9.43 20.93
C SER A 46 -14.61 10.19 19.72
N ASP A 47 -13.88 11.20 19.26
CA ASP A 47 -14.25 12.05 18.12
C ASP A 47 -13.64 11.58 16.80
N PHE A 48 -12.79 10.54 16.86
CA PHE A 48 -12.27 9.80 15.71
C PHE A 48 -13.42 9.11 14.97
N LYS A 49 -13.91 9.79 13.93
CA LYS A 49 -15.10 9.45 13.14
C LYS A 49 -14.73 9.32 11.66
N TYR A 50 -15.61 8.71 10.89
CA TYR A 50 -15.46 8.69 9.43
C TYR A 50 -15.51 10.12 8.91
N TRP A 51 -14.43 10.56 8.27
CA TRP A 51 -14.42 11.79 7.51
C TRP A 51 -14.67 11.44 6.05
N SER A 52 -15.58 12.18 5.41
CA SER A 52 -15.86 12.07 3.99
C SER A 52 -14.55 12.10 3.21
N MET A 53 -14.45 11.24 2.19
CA MET A 53 -13.38 11.24 1.22
C MET A 53 -12.98 12.68 0.85
N CYS A 54 -11.68 12.96 0.87
CA CYS A 54 -11.11 14.24 0.43
C CYS A 54 -11.59 14.59 -1.00
N ASN A 55 -12.52 15.53 -1.18
CA ASN A 55 -13.03 15.91 -2.51
C ASN A 55 -11.96 16.41 -3.50
N LEU A 56 -10.74 16.70 -3.03
CA LEU A 56 -9.60 17.07 -3.88
C LEU A 56 -8.76 15.88 -4.34
N ILE A 57 -8.97 14.71 -3.74
CA ILE A 57 -8.46 13.43 -4.22
C ILE A 57 -9.61 12.79 -4.99
N SER A 58 -9.44 12.55 -6.29
CA SER A 58 -10.38 11.70 -7.02
C SER A 58 -10.21 10.28 -6.49
N TYR A 59 -11.09 9.88 -5.57
CA TYR A 59 -11.34 8.48 -5.26
C TYR A 59 -12.20 7.92 -6.38
N SER A 60 -11.66 7.91 -7.60
CA SER A 60 -12.29 7.13 -8.64
C SER A 60 -12.45 5.73 -8.09
N ASP A 61 -13.65 5.16 -8.19
CA ASP A 61 -13.89 3.71 -8.24
C ASP A 61 -13.21 3.11 -9.47
N ALA A 62 -11.96 3.50 -9.74
CA ALA A 62 -11.04 2.56 -10.28
C ALA A 62 -10.96 1.42 -9.24
N ILE A 63 -11.93 0.49 -9.31
CA ILE A 63 -11.62 -0.76 -9.98
C ILE A 63 -10.65 -0.38 -11.09
N LEU A 64 -9.36 -0.27 -10.73
CA LEU A 64 -8.30 -0.48 -11.70
C LEU A 64 -8.81 -1.75 -12.37
N PRO A 65 -9.17 -1.71 -13.68
CA PRO A 65 -9.71 -2.90 -14.33
C PRO A 65 -8.77 -3.99 -13.90
N ALA A 66 -9.29 -4.97 -13.14
CA ALA A 66 -8.42 -5.86 -12.37
C ALA A 66 -7.33 -6.27 -13.34
N ASP A 67 -6.09 -5.78 -13.12
CA ASP A 67 -5.03 -5.94 -14.11
C ASP A 67 -5.10 -7.43 -14.44
N PRO A 68 -5.36 -7.83 -15.71
CA PRO A 68 -5.84 -9.15 -16.03
C PRO A 68 -4.96 -10.14 -15.27
N LYS A 69 -5.60 -10.98 -14.44
CA LYS A 69 -4.91 -11.95 -13.58
C LYS A 69 -3.79 -12.54 -14.45
N PRO A 70 -2.51 -12.35 -14.08
CA PRO A 70 -1.43 -12.54 -15.03
C PRO A 70 -1.52 -13.94 -15.59
N THR A 71 -1.82 -14.02 -16.90
CA THR A 71 -1.69 -15.26 -17.64
C THR A 71 -0.19 -15.52 -17.68
N PRO A 72 0.30 -16.64 -17.13
CA PRO A 72 1.74 -16.91 -17.11
C PRO A 72 2.26 -16.93 -18.55
N THR A 73 3.06 -15.92 -18.90
CA THR A 73 3.87 -15.97 -20.12
C THR A 73 4.95 -17.04 -19.91
N PRO A 74 5.15 -17.99 -20.86
CA PRO A 74 6.12 -19.09 -20.73
C PRO A 74 7.57 -18.62 -20.48
N PRO A 75 8.46 -19.50 -19.97
CA PRO A 75 9.57 -19.15 -19.10
C PRO A 75 10.82 -18.64 -19.83
N ALA A 76 11.49 -17.65 -19.25
CA ALA A 76 12.86 -17.29 -19.58
C ALA A 76 13.79 -17.62 -18.39
N ASP A 77 14.76 -18.50 -18.67
CA ASP A 77 15.88 -18.98 -17.84
C ASP A 77 15.55 -19.60 -16.45
N SER A 78 15.90 -20.88 -16.31
CA SER A 78 15.52 -21.79 -15.22
C SER A 78 16.34 -21.65 -13.93
N SER A 79 17.12 -20.58 -13.79
CA SER A 79 17.92 -20.34 -12.57
C SER A 79 17.19 -19.48 -11.52
N ASN A 80 16.25 -18.62 -11.92
CA ASN A 80 15.53 -17.68 -11.05
C ASN A 80 14.01 -17.84 -11.11
N GLY A 81 13.52 -19.08 -11.22
CA GLY A 81 12.07 -19.34 -11.27
C GLY A 81 11.36 -18.71 -12.47
N GLY A 82 12.09 -18.53 -13.58
CA GLY A 82 11.59 -17.96 -14.82
C GLY A 82 11.59 -16.43 -14.88
N TYR A 83 12.29 -15.74 -13.97
CA TYR A 83 12.51 -14.28 -14.00
C TYR A 83 13.92 -13.93 -14.49
N THR A 84 14.05 -12.79 -15.17
CA THR A 84 15.37 -12.25 -15.53
C THR A 84 16.06 -11.62 -14.32
N ASP A 85 17.39 -11.57 -14.33
CA ASP A 85 18.17 -10.91 -13.27
C ASP A 85 17.79 -9.43 -13.10
N ALA A 86 17.42 -8.76 -14.19
CA ALA A 86 16.94 -7.39 -14.15
C ALA A 86 15.62 -7.27 -13.37
N GLU A 87 14.69 -8.21 -13.56
CA GLU A 87 13.41 -8.27 -12.82
C GLU A 87 13.63 -8.60 -11.34
N VAL A 88 14.51 -9.56 -11.05
CA VAL A 88 14.91 -9.91 -9.68
C VAL A 88 15.50 -8.69 -8.97
N LYS A 89 16.43 -8.00 -9.62
CA LYS A 89 17.02 -6.77 -9.09
C LYS A 89 15.97 -5.67 -8.87
N ALA A 90 15.07 -5.46 -9.83
CA ALA A 90 13.99 -4.47 -9.72
C ALA A 90 13.04 -4.77 -8.55
N ALA A 91 12.73 -6.05 -8.31
CA ALA A 91 11.92 -6.47 -7.17
C ALA A 91 12.60 -6.17 -5.83
N TYR A 92 13.88 -6.51 -5.65
CA TYR A 92 14.63 -6.15 -4.45
C TYR A 92 14.76 -4.63 -4.27
N ASP A 93 14.96 -3.87 -5.35
CA ASP A 93 15.01 -2.41 -5.29
C ASP A 93 13.64 -1.81 -4.91
N CYS A 94 12.52 -2.45 -5.26
CA CYS A 94 11.18 -2.10 -4.77
C CYS A 94 11.03 -2.36 -3.26
N ILE A 95 11.52 -3.50 -2.76
CA ILE A 95 11.51 -3.84 -1.32
C ILE A 95 12.35 -2.84 -0.52
N ARG A 96 13.49 -2.40 -1.08
CA ARG A 96 14.33 -1.33 -0.50
C ARG A 96 13.77 0.08 -0.69
N GLY A 97 12.61 0.23 -1.34
CA GLY A 97 11.92 1.52 -1.49
C GLY A 97 12.43 2.43 -2.62
N LYS A 98 13.36 1.99 -3.49
CA LYS A 98 13.93 2.85 -4.55
C LYS A 98 12.90 3.31 -5.58
N TYR A 99 11.90 2.49 -5.84
CA TYR A 99 10.79 2.82 -6.74
C TYR A 99 9.64 3.55 -6.03
N GLY A 100 9.74 3.83 -4.74
CA GLY A 100 8.64 4.38 -3.95
C GLY A 100 7.51 3.37 -3.74
N ASN A 101 6.31 3.88 -3.47
CA ASN A 101 5.14 3.09 -3.07
C ASN A 101 3.92 3.38 -3.97
N GLY A 102 3.00 2.41 -4.05
CA GLY A 102 1.72 2.56 -4.76
C GLY A 102 1.88 3.00 -6.22
N ALA A 103 1.19 4.08 -6.60
CA ALA A 103 1.20 4.62 -7.95
C ALA A 103 2.61 5.04 -8.42
N THR A 104 3.42 5.63 -7.54
CA THR A 104 4.79 6.04 -7.85
C THR A 104 5.65 4.86 -8.28
N ARG A 105 5.49 3.70 -7.62
CA ARG A 105 6.19 2.46 -7.99
C ARG A 105 5.76 1.96 -9.36
N LYS A 106 4.45 1.89 -9.61
CA LYS A 106 3.89 1.47 -10.90
C LYS A 106 4.39 2.36 -12.04
N GLN A 107 4.42 3.68 -11.83
CA GLN A 107 4.93 4.63 -12.81
C GLN A 107 6.44 4.46 -13.06
N LYS A 108 7.26 4.44 -12.00
CA LYS A 108 8.73 4.34 -12.15
C LYS A 108 9.19 3.02 -12.76
N LEU A 109 8.53 1.90 -12.43
CA LEU A 109 8.83 0.60 -13.05
C LEU A 109 8.48 0.60 -14.55
N LYS A 110 7.31 1.13 -14.92
CA LYS A 110 6.92 1.26 -16.34
C LYS A 110 7.86 2.18 -17.11
N GLN A 111 8.25 3.31 -16.53
CA GLN A 111 9.24 4.23 -17.12
C GLN A 111 10.61 3.58 -17.31
N ALA A 112 11.01 2.68 -16.41
CA ALA A 112 12.22 1.89 -16.52
C ALA A 112 12.08 0.67 -17.46
N GLY A 113 10.94 0.50 -18.13
CA GLY A 113 10.69 -0.57 -19.10
C GLY A 113 10.29 -1.90 -18.50
N PHE A 114 9.98 -1.98 -17.21
CA PHE A 114 9.54 -3.20 -16.55
C PHE A 114 8.03 -3.42 -16.66
N ASP A 115 7.62 -4.69 -16.75
CA ASP A 115 6.26 -5.09 -16.45
C ASP A 115 6.01 -5.01 -14.93
N TYR A 116 5.21 -4.03 -14.54
CA TYR A 116 4.83 -3.82 -13.14
C TYR A 116 4.21 -5.07 -12.50
N VAL A 117 3.31 -5.76 -13.20
CA VAL A 117 2.58 -6.91 -12.66
C VAL A 117 3.55 -8.05 -12.38
N ARG A 118 4.48 -8.28 -13.30
CA ARG A 118 5.50 -9.33 -13.17
C ARG A 118 6.49 -9.04 -12.03
N VAL A 119 7.02 -7.81 -11.96
CA VAL A 119 7.92 -7.40 -10.87
C VAL A 119 7.20 -7.39 -9.51
N GLN A 120 5.95 -6.88 -9.44
CA GLN A 120 5.20 -6.86 -8.18
C GLN A 120 4.80 -8.26 -7.73
N GLY A 121 4.53 -9.19 -8.66
CA GLY A 121 4.35 -10.60 -8.36
C GLY A 121 5.60 -11.23 -7.74
N LEU A 122 6.79 -10.88 -8.26
CA LEU A 122 8.06 -11.31 -7.69
C LEU A 122 8.32 -10.71 -6.30
N VAL A 123 8.06 -9.42 -6.09
CA VAL A 123 8.12 -8.77 -4.76
C VAL A 123 7.27 -9.54 -3.75
N ASN A 124 6.05 -9.92 -4.12
CA ASN A 124 5.15 -10.67 -3.24
C ASN A 124 5.69 -12.07 -2.91
N LYS A 125 6.30 -12.77 -3.88
CA LYS A 125 6.95 -14.08 -3.62
C LYS A 125 8.11 -13.95 -2.65
N ILE A 126 8.98 -12.95 -2.85
CA ILE A 126 10.14 -12.69 -1.97
C ILE A 126 9.69 -12.40 -0.54
N LEU A 127 8.71 -11.49 -0.36
CA LEU A 127 8.20 -11.13 0.98
C LEU A 127 7.48 -12.29 1.69
N GLN A 128 7.00 -13.28 0.94
CA GLN A 128 6.41 -14.49 1.50
C GLN A 128 7.43 -15.63 1.71
N GLY A 129 8.71 -15.42 1.37
CA GLY A 129 9.73 -16.47 1.41
C GLY A 129 9.51 -17.60 0.41
N LYS A 130 8.84 -17.31 -0.71
CA LYS A 130 8.47 -18.27 -1.78
C LYS A 130 9.20 -18.01 -3.10
N PHE A 131 10.32 -17.29 -3.05
CA PHE A 131 11.19 -17.02 -4.18
C PHE A 131 12.52 -17.72 -3.97
#